data_AF-A0A0D2SR11-F1
#
_entry.id   AF-A0A0D2SR11-F1
#
_cell.length_a   1.000
_cell.length_b   1.000
_cell.length_c   1.000
_cell.angle_alpha   90.00
_cell.angle_beta   90.00
_cell.angle_gamma   90.00
#
_symmetry.space_group_name_H-M   'P 1'
#
loop_
_entity.id
_entity.type
_entity.pdbx_description
1 polymer ?
#
loop_
_entity_poly.entity_id
_entity_poly.type
_entity_poly.pdbx_seq_one_letter_code
_entity_poly.pdbx_strand_id
1 'polypeptide(L)'
;MLLSMMKSGEFPYMMISIKLFELLVLAGALSELTWPAILSKRHIFREVFADFDPLAVSKLNEKKLIAPGSTASSLLSELKLRAIVENAHQISKVIDEFGSFDKYIWSFVNHKPIVSRFRYPRQVPVKTPKADVISKDLVRRGFRSVGPTVIYSFMQVSGITNDHLTSCFRFQDCITAAEGKEENGIKEIPEEKKKKDNMIESEPSISIDELSFS
;
A
#
# COMPACT_ATOMS: atom_id res chain seq x y z
N MET A 1 -13.22 3.67 -2.21
CA MET A 1 -12.75 5.07 -2.23
C MET A 1 -11.28 5.16 -2.66
N LEU A 2 -10.36 4.36 -2.10
CA LEU A 2 -8.95 4.32 -2.54
C LEU A 2 -8.76 3.85 -3.99
N LEU A 3 -9.48 2.82 -4.45
CA LEU A 3 -9.42 2.36 -5.85
C LEU A 3 -9.75 3.45 -6.87
N SER A 4 -10.61 4.41 -6.52
CA SER A 4 -10.91 5.57 -7.36
C SER A 4 -9.82 6.65 -7.30
N MET A 5 -9.10 6.75 -6.18
CA MET A 5 -7.96 7.67 -5.99
C MET A 5 -6.69 7.13 -6.64
N MET A 6 -6.60 5.84 -6.94
CA MET A 6 -5.49 5.23 -7.69
C MET A 6 -5.52 5.58 -9.19
N LYS A 7 -6.63 6.10 -9.72
CA LYS A 7 -6.75 6.49 -11.14
C LYS A 7 -5.88 7.68 -11.54
N SER A 8 -5.43 8.52 -10.61
CA SER A 8 -4.72 9.76 -10.98
C SER A 8 -3.22 9.58 -11.23
N GLY A 9 -2.60 8.44 -10.89
CA GLY A 9 -1.15 8.24 -11.14
C GLY A 9 -0.21 9.26 -10.48
N GLU A 10 -0.73 10.13 -9.63
CA GLU A 10 -0.10 11.41 -9.24
C GLU A 10 0.33 11.45 -7.77
N PHE A 11 0.70 10.32 -7.16
CA PHE A 11 1.19 10.36 -5.78
C PHE A 11 2.49 9.60 -5.56
N PRO A 12 3.54 10.26 -5.04
CA PRO A 12 4.77 9.59 -4.66
C PRO A 12 4.47 8.53 -3.59
N TYR A 13 5.16 7.39 -3.67
CA TYR A 13 5.00 6.20 -2.81
C TYR A 13 4.79 6.48 -1.30
N MET A 14 5.32 7.60 -0.81
CA MET A 14 5.17 8.07 0.57
C MET A 14 3.71 8.43 0.96
N MET A 15 2.91 8.97 0.04
CA MET A 15 1.51 9.35 0.31
C MET A 15 0.57 8.15 0.47
N ILE A 16 0.93 6.99 -0.10
CA ILE A 16 0.12 5.77 0.00
C ILE A 16 0.23 5.18 1.41
N SER A 17 1.44 5.20 2.00
CA SER A 17 1.67 4.68 3.35
C SER A 17 0.90 5.47 4.42
N ILE A 18 0.87 6.81 4.32
CA ILE A 18 0.07 7.68 5.20
C ILE A 18 -1.42 7.33 5.11
N LYS A 19 -1.95 7.14 3.89
CA LYS A 19 -3.37 6.78 3.70
C LYS A 19 -3.71 5.39 4.21
N LEU A 20 -2.82 4.41 4.05
CA LEU A 20 -3.03 3.09 4.63
C LEU A 20 -2.97 3.13 6.16
N PHE A 21 -2.08 3.93 6.75
CA PHE A 21 -2.06 4.11 8.21
C PHE A 21 -3.33 4.78 8.72
N GLU A 22 -3.76 5.87 8.08
CA GLU A 22 -5.06 6.52 8.36
C GLU A 22 -6.18 5.48 8.37
N LEU A 23 -6.30 4.67 7.31
CA LEU A 23 -7.34 3.65 7.24
C LEU A 23 -7.22 2.54 8.29
N LEU A 24 -6.00 2.14 8.65
CA LEU A 24 -5.79 1.15 9.71
C LEU A 24 -6.27 1.68 11.06
N VAL A 25 -5.97 2.95 11.37
CA VAL A 25 -6.45 3.61 12.58
C VAL A 25 -7.98 3.72 12.58
N LEU A 26 -8.57 4.18 11.47
CA LEU A 26 -10.02 4.32 11.37
C LEU A 26 -10.75 2.97 11.43
N ALA A 27 -10.18 1.90 10.85
CA ALA A 27 -10.69 0.54 11.01
C ALA A 27 -10.58 0.06 12.45
N GLY A 28 -9.51 0.43 13.17
CA GLY A 28 -9.34 0.15 14.59
C GLY A 28 -10.34 0.88 15.49
N ALA A 29 -10.79 2.08 15.09
CA ALA A 29 -11.79 2.88 15.79
C ALA A 29 -13.20 2.25 15.75
N LEU A 30 -13.46 1.33 14.81
CA LEU A 30 -14.76 0.66 14.69
C LEU A 30 -15.19 -0.15 15.91
N SER A 31 -14.26 -0.51 16.80
CA SER A 31 -14.62 -1.18 18.05
C SER A 31 -15.29 -0.25 19.06
N GLU A 32 -15.23 1.07 18.85
CA GLU A 32 -15.75 2.09 19.77
C GLU A 32 -16.74 3.05 19.10
N LEU A 33 -16.64 3.23 17.78
CA LEU A 33 -17.45 4.15 17.01
C LEU A 33 -18.05 3.47 15.77
N THR A 34 -19.19 3.97 15.30
CA THR A 34 -19.76 3.55 14.00
C THR A 34 -19.07 4.26 12.85
N TRP A 35 -19.08 3.68 11.64
CA TRP A 35 -18.52 4.33 10.44
C TRP A 35 -19.02 5.76 10.21
N PRO A 36 -20.34 6.07 10.29
CA PRO A 36 -20.82 7.45 10.15
C PRO A 36 -20.21 8.40 11.18
N ALA A 37 -20.05 7.97 12.43
CA ALA A 37 -19.44 8.77 13.49
C ALA A 37 -17.93 8.98 13.29
N ILE A 38 -17.23 7.98 12.74
CA ILE A 38 -15.82 8.09 12.37
C ILE A 38 -15.66 9.08 11.22
N LEU A 39 -16.48 8.94 10.18
CA LEU A 39 -16.42 9.79 8.98
C LEU A 39 -16.76 11.25 9.30
N SER A 40 -17.74 11.51 10.16
CA SER A 40 -18.07 12.89 10.57
C SER A 40 -16.95 13.56 11.37
N LYS A 41 -16.20 12.78 12.16
CA LYS A 41 -15.06 13.27 12.96
C LYS A 41 -13.71 13.15 12.25
N ARG A 42 -13.65 12.70 11.00
CA ARG A 42 -12.39 12.39 10.30
C ARG A 42 -11.41 13.57 10.26
N HIS A 43 -11.90 14.80 10.18
CA HIS A 43 -11.07 16.00 10.23
C HIS A 43 -10.38 16.17 11.60
N ILE A 44 -11.10 15.91 12.69
CA ILE A 44 -10.56 15.94 14.07
C ILE A 44 -9.49 14.85 14.24
N PHE A 45 -9.74 13.65 13.71
CA PHE A 45 -8.74 12.57 13.70
C PHE A 45 -7.43 13.01 13.03
N ARG A 46 -7.50 13.69 11.87
CA ARG A 46 -6.31 14.17 11.18
C ARG A 46 -5.57 15.24 11.97
N GLU A 47 -6.28 16.17 12.59
CA GLU A 47 -5.68 17.19 13.45
C GLU A 47 -4.96 16.54 14.65
N VAL A 48 -5.62 15.62 15.34
CA VAL A 48 -5.07 14.92 16.52
C VAL A 48 -3.84 14.08 16.17
N PHE A 49 -3.86 13.41 15.02
CA PHE A 49 -2.82 12.48 14.60
C PHE A 49 -1.90 13.05 13.50
N ALA A 50 -1.75 14.38 13.42
CA ALA A 50 -0.82 15.04 12.50
C ALA A 50 -0.90 14.49 11.05
N ASP A 51 -2.11 14.48 10.49
CA ASP A 51 -2.44 13.93 9.16
C ASP A 51 -2.05 12.45 8.95
N PHE A 52 -1.84 11.71 10.04
CA PHE A 52 -1.39 10.33 10.06
C PHE A 52 -0.02 10.11 9.45
N ASP A 53 0.89 11.09 9.55
CA ASP A 53 2.31 10.81 9.30
C ASP A 53 2.84 9.86 10.40
N PRO A 54 3.26 8.62 10.09
CA PRO A 54 3.76 7.69 11.10
C PRO A 54 4.93 8.26 11.92
N LEU A 55 5.81 9.06 11.30
CA LEU A 55 6.94 9.66 12.01
C LEU A 55 6.47 10.72 13.01
N ALA A 56 5.53 11.58 12.62
CA ALA A 56 4.95 12.58 13.52
C ALA A 56 4.14 11.93 14.65
N VAL A 57 3.30 10.94 14.32
CA VAL A 57 2.46 10.22 15.29
C VAL A 57 3.31 9.47 16.32
N SER A 58 4.40 8.85 15.88
CA SER A 58 5.34 8.16 16.78
C SER A 58 6.05 9.10 17.78
N LYS A 59 6.05 10.41 17.53
CA LYS A 59 6.65 11.42 18.41
C LYS A 59 5.62 12.14 19.28
N LEU A 60 4.34 11.79 19.18
CA LEU A 60 3.31 12.41 20.00
C LEU A 60 3.55 12.11 21.48
N ASN A 61 3.39 13.15 22.31
CA ASN A 61 3.48 12.98 23.75
C ASN A 61 2.24 12.22 24.25
N GLU A 62 2.43 10.94 24.52
CA GLU A 62 1.39 10.02 24.99
C GLU A 62 0.65 10.56 26.22
N LYS A 63 1.36 11.14 27.20
CA LYS A 63 0.75 11.71 28.41
C LYS A 63 -0.21 12.85 28.09
N LYS A 64 0.14 13.70 27.13
CA LYS A 64 -0.73 14.80 26.67
C LYS A 64 -1.91 14.27 25.85
N LEU A 65 -1.68 13.24 25.04
CA LEU A 65 -2.71 12.61 24.21
C LEU A 65 -3.80 11.93 25.04
N ILE A 66 -3.43 11.28 26.14
CA ILE A 66 -4.38 10.55 27.01
C ILE A 66 -4.92 11.41 28.16
N ALA A 67 -4.45 12.65 28.31
CA ALA A 67 -4.88 13.54 29.38
C ALA A 67 -6.41 13.73 29.34
N PRO A 68 -7.11 13.64 30.49
CA PRO A 68 -8.54 13.89 30.56
C PRO A 68 -8.90 15.26 29.98
N GLY A 69 -9.92 15.29 29.10
CA GLY A 69 -10.37 16.52 28.46
C GLY A 69 -9.58 16.92 27.20
N SER A 70 -8.54 16.17 26.82
CA SER A 70 -7.91 16.33 25.52
C SER A 70 -8.86 15.94 24.39
N THR A 71 -8.73 16.57 23.22
CA THR A 71 -9.49 16.22 22.02
C THR A 71 -9.33 14.75 21.64
N ALA A 72 -8.14 14.17 21.85
CA ALA A 72 -7.90 12.76 21.57
C ALA A 72 -8.67 11.84 22.52
N SER A 73 -8.69 12.15 23.82
CA SER A 73 -9.42 11.37 24.83
C SER A 73 -10.95 11.37 24.65
N SER A 74 -11.50 12.35 23.90
CA SER A 74 -12.92 12.38 23.54
C SER A 74 -13.24 11.60 22.26
N LEU A 75 -12.22 11.27 21.44
CA LEU A 75 -12.39 10.47 20.23
C LEU A 75 -12.35 8.96 20.52
N LEU A 76 -11.38 8.52 21.32
CA LEU A 76 -11.08 7.10 21.53
C LEU A 76 -10.60 6.85 22.96
N SER A 77 -10.76 5.60 23.40
CA SER A 77 -10.24 5.13 24.69
C SER A 77 -8.71 5.26 24.78
N GLU A 78 -8.20 5.38 26.01
CA GLU A 78 -6.76 5.41 26.27
C GLU A 78 -6.03 4.25 25.60
N LEU A 79 -6.56 3.02 25.70
CA LEU A 79 -5.97 1.83 25.09
C LEU A 79 -5.78 1.97 23.58
N LYS A 80 -6.74 2.60 22.88
CA LYS A 80 -6.65 2.85 21.44
C LYS A 80 -5.65 3.94 21.11
N LEU A 81 -5.65 5.03 21.87
CA LEU A 81 -4.70 6.12 21.67
C LEU A 81 -3.26 5.63 21.80
N ARG A 82 -2.96 4.84 22.84
CA ARG A 82 -1.65 4.19 23.03
C ARG A 82 -1.31 3.25 21.88
N ALA A 83 -2.27 2.43 21.44
CA ALA A 83 -2.08 1.52 20.32
C ALA A 83 -1.76 2.25 19.00
N ILE A 84 -2.35 3.42 18.74
CA ILE A 84 -2.08 4.21 17.53
C ILE A 84 -0.63 4.72 17.52
N VAL A 85 -0.15 5.26 18.64
CA VAL A 85 1.25 5.72 18.77
C VAL A 85 2.22 4.55 18.60
N GLU A 86 1.95 3.42 19.26
CA GLU A 86 2.77 2.20 19.12
C GLU A 86 2.79 1.68 17.68
N ASN A 87 1.63 1.64 17.02
CA ASN A 87 1.53 1.22 15.62
C ASN A 87 2.33 2.14 14.69
N ALA A 88 2.38 3.44 14.97
CA ALA A 88 3.18 4.38 14.20
C ALA A 88 4.69 4.05 14.30
N HIS A 89 5.19 3.66 15.48
CA HIS A 89 6.56 3.17 15.63
C HIS A 89 6.81 1.90 14.81
N GLN A 90 5.87 0.94 14.83
CA GLN A 90 6.04 -0.31 14.09
C GLN A 90 5.95 -0.11 12.58
N ILE A 91 5.17 0.86 12.10
CA ILE A 91 5.15 1.24 10.68
C ILE A 91 6.52 1.75 10.23
N SER A 92 7.20 2.59 11.02
CA SER A 92 8.55 3.06 10.67
C SER A 92 9.51 1.89 10.46
N LYS A 93 9.48 0.88 11.35
CA LYS A 93 10.31 -0.33 11.19
C LYS A 93 9.96 -1.14 9.96
N VAL A 94 8.66 -1.26 9.64
CA VAL A 94 8.19 -1.92 8.41
C VAL A 94 8.66 -1.15 7.17
N ILE A 95 8.64 0.18 7.20
CA ILE A 95 9.16 1.02 6.12
C ILE A 95 10.67 0.78 5.95
N ASP A 96 11.43 0.68 7.05
CA ASP A 96 12.87 0.37 6.99
C ASP A 96 13.16 -1.02 6.38
N GLU A 97 12.34 -2.03 6.70
CA GLU A 97 12.53 -3.41 6.24
C GLU A 97 12.01 -3.66 4.80
N PHE A 98 10.86 -3.09 4.43
CA PHE A 98 10.17 -3.36 3.16
C PHE A 98 10.20 -2.19 2.17
N GLY A 99 10.82 -1.08 2.56
CA GLY A 99 10.84 0.18 1.83
C GLY A 99 9.55 1.00 1.95
N SER A 100 8.39 0.37 2.16
CA SER A 100 7.13 1.06 2.40
C SER A 100 6.04 0.17 3.02
N PHE A 101 5.08 0.79 3.73
CA PHE A 101 3.97 0.06 4.35
C PHE A 101 3.01 -0.53 3.31
N ASP A 102 2.83 0.13 2.17
CA ASP A 102 2.01 -0.38 1.08
C ASP A 102 2.59 -1.65 0.46
N LYS A 103 3.90 -1.68 0.17
CA LYS A 103 4.56 -2.88 -0.38
C LYS A 103 4.40 -4.06 0.56
N TYR A 104 4.64 -3.84 1.85
CA TYR A 104 4.45 -4.84 2.88
C TYR A 104 3.02 -5.38 2.92
N ILE A 105 2.01 -4.51 3.04
CA ILE A 105 0.61 -4.95 3.14
C ILE A 105 0.11 -5.63 1.86
N TRP A 106 0.46 -5.10 0.68
CA TRP A 106 0.03 -5.68 -0.60
C TRP A 106 0.76 -6.98 -0.94
N SER A 107 1.93 -7.25 -0.36
CA SER A 107 2.65 -8.52 -0.55
C SER A 107 1.83 -9.73 -0.10
N PHE A 108 0.97 -9.59 0.93
CA PHE A 108 0.11 -10.68 1.42
C PHE A 108 -0.94 -11.14 0.41
N VAL A 109 -1.18 -10.35 -0.63
CA VAL A 109 -2.14 -10.63 -1.70
C VAL A 109 -1.47 -10.61 -3.08
N ASN A 110 -0.15 -10.79 -3.14
CA ASN A 110 0.62 -10.77 -4.39
C ASN A 110 0.36 -9.51 -5.22
N HIS A 111 0.15 -8.37 -4.57
CA HIS A 111 -0.16 -7.07 -5.18
C HIS A 111 -1.43 -7.05 -6.05
N LYS A 112 -2.31 -8.06 -5.90
CA LYS A 112 -3.61 -8.13 -6.59
C LYS A 112 -4.74 -8.14 -5.56
N PRO A 113 -5.78 -7.30 -5.72
CA PRO A 113 -6.89 -7.30 -4.77
C PRO A 113 -7.70 -8.60 -4.87
N ILE A 114 -8.24 -9.01 -3.74
CA ILE A 114 -9.13 -10.17 -3.64
C ILE A 114 -10.53 -9.74 -4.06
N VAL A 115 -11.20 -10.53 -4.89
CA VAL A 115 -12.58 -10.25 -5.34
C VAL A 115 -13.51 -11.32 -4.80
N SER A 116 -14.40 -10.95 -3.88
CA SER A 116 -15.23 -11.92 -3.16
C SER A 116 -16.54 -12.30 -3.86
N ARG A 117 -17.01 -11.50 -4.83
CA ARG A 117 -18.22 -11.75 -5.66
C ARG A 117 -19.48 -12.12 -4.86
N PHE A 118 -19.70 -11.51 -3.70
CA PHE A 118 -20.88 -11.79 -2.88
C PHE A 118 -22.16 -11.32 -3.57
N ARG A 119 -23.22 -12.13 -3.53
CA ARG A 119 -24.53 -11.77 -4.08
C ARG A 119 -25.41 -11.06 -3.05
N TYR A 120 -25.27 -11.42 -1.78
CA TYR A 120 -26.11 -10.92 -0.68
C TYR A 120 -25.27 -10.43 0.50
N PRO A 121 -25.69 -9.38 1.24
CA PRO A 121 -24.95 -8.85 2.39
C PRO A 121 -24.60 -9.90 3.45
N ARG A 122 -25.52 -10.83 3.74
CA ARG A 122 -25.32 -11.91 4.72
C ARG A 122 -24.18 -12.87 4.40
N GLN A 123 -23.66 -12.85 3.17
CA GLN A 123 -22.51 -13.67 2.75
C GLN A 123 -21.18 -12.99 3.08
N VAL A 124 -21.18 -11.67 3.32
CA VAL A 124 -19.97 -10.95 3.70
C VAL A 124 -19.61 -11.37 5.12
N PRO A 125 -18.46 -12.04 5.33
CA PRO A 125 -18.08 -12.53 6.65
C PRO A 125 -17.65 -11.37 7.55
N VAL A 126 -17.49 -11.63 8.85
CA VAL A 126 -16.93 -10.63 9.80
C VAL A 126 -15.39 -10.62 9.76
N LYS A 127 -14.78 -11.72 9.31
CA LYS A 127 -13.33 -11.88 9.11
C LYS A 127 -13.05 -12.97 8.08
N THR A 128 -11.85 -13.01 7.54
CA THR A 128 -11.42 -14.03 6.56
C THR A 128 -10.12 -14.72 7.00
N PRO A 129 -9.82 -15.93 6.50
CA PRO A 129 -8.54 -16.59 6.76
C PRO A 129 -7.33 -15.72 6.36
N LYS A 130 -7.46 -14.92 5.30
CA LYS A 130 -6.41 -13.98 4.89
C LYS A 130 -6.21 -12.87 5.92
N ALA A 131 -7.30 -12.32 6.47
CA ALA A 131 -7.21 -11.33 7.55
C ALA A 131 -6.60 -11.93 8.82
N ASP A 132 -6.87 -13.20 9.14
CA ASP A 132 -6.23 -13.90 10.26
C ASP A 132 -4.70 -13.99 10.07
N VAL A 133 -4.22 -14.29 8.85
CA VAL A 133 -2.79 -14.36 8.53
C VAL A 133 -2.12 -12.99 8.70
N ILE A 134 -2.71 -11.94 8.11
CA ILE A 134 -2.17 -10.57 8.18
C ILE A 134 -2.18 -10.08 9.64
N SER A 135 -3.27 -10.32 10.37
CA SER A 135 -3.39 -9.97 11.79
C SER A 135 -2.30 -10.61 12.63
N LYS A 136 -2.04 -11.91 12.46
CA LYS A 136 -0.97 -12.62 13.18
C LYS A 136 0.40 -12.04 12.90
N ASP A 137 0.68 -11.67 11.65
CA ASP A 137 1.98 -11.09 11.30
C ASP A 137 2.16 -9.69 11.90
N LEU A 138 1.14 -8.84 11.81
CA LEU A 138 1.15 -7.51 12.43
C LEU A 138 1.32 -7.60 13.95
N VAL A 139 0.60 -8.51 14.62
CA VAL A 139 0.76 -8.74 16.07
C VAL A 139 2.18 -9.19 16.39
N ARG A 140 2.77 -10.10 15.60
CA ARG A 140 4.16 -10.55 15.78
C ARG A 140 5.15 -9.39 15.64
N ARG A 141 4.86 -8.44 14.75
CA ARG A 141 5.65 -7.22 14.53
C ARG A 141 5.39 -6.14 15.58
N GLY A 142 4.60 -6.42 16.61
CA GLY A 142 4.36 -5.52 17.74
C GLY A 142 3.17 -4.58 17.56
N PHE A 143 2.44 -4.65 16.44
CA PHE A 143 1.22 -3.85 16.28
C PHE A 143 0.18 -4.23 17.34
N ARG A 144 -0.61 -3.24 17.74
CA ARG A 144 -1.66 -3.32 18.76
C ARG A 144 -3.02 -3.00 18.15
N SER A 145 -4.08 -3.57 18.73
CA SER A 145 -5.46 -3.39 18.24
C SER A 145 -5.71 -3.83 16.79
N VAL A 146 -4.91 -4.76 16.28
CA VAL A 146 -4.94 -5.28 14.89
C VAL A 146 -5.53 -6.69 14.81
N GLY A 147 -6.63 -6.94 15.51
CA GLY A 147 -7.31 -8.24 15.47
C GLY A 147 -7.90 -8.57 14.08
N PRO A 148 -8.23 -9.84 13.77
CA PRO A 148 -8.64 -10.23 12.42
C PRO A 148 -9.86 -9.48 11.86
N THR A 149 -10.83 -9.14 12.71
CA THR A 149 -11.99 -8.34 12.31
C THR A 149 -11.58 -6.93 11.88
N VAL A 150 -10.70 -6.28 12.65
CA VAL A 150 -10.16 -4.95 12.32
C VAL A 150 -9.37 -5.00 11.02
N ILE A 151 -8.54 -6.02 10.84
CA ILE A 151 -7.75 -6.20 9.62
C ILE A 151 -8.65 -6.47 8.42
N TYR A 152 -9.72 -7.25 8.58
CA TYR A 152 -10.65 -7.45 7.48
C TYR A 152 -11.39 -6.16 7.09
N SER A 153 -11.85 -5.37 8.07
CA SER A 153 -12.39 -4.04 7.81
C SER A 153 -11.37 -3.12 7.12
N PHE A 154 -10.11 -3.14 7.57
CA PHE A 154 -9.01 -2.41 6.91
C PHE A 154 -8.83 -2.85 5.46
N MET A 155 -8.83 -4.16 5.18
CA MET A 155 -8.72 -4.69 3.81
C MET A 155 -9.86 -4.18 2.91
N GLN A 156 -11.08 -4.10 3.45
CA GLN A 156 -12.24 -3.60 2.71
C GLN A 156 -12.11 -2.12 2.36
N VAL A 157 -11.77 -1.27 3.34
CA VAL A 157 -11.70 0.18 3.11
C VAL A 157 -10.48 0.60 2.29
N SER A 158 -9.38 -0.15 2.38
CA SER A 158 -8.15 0.07 1.60
C SER A 158 -8.23 -0.46 0.17
N GLY A 159 -9.21 -1.33 -0.13
CA GLY A 159 -9.38 -1.95 -1.44
C GLY A 159 -8.48 -3.16 -1.68
N ILE A 160 -7.85 -3.70 -0.64
CA ILE A 160 -7.14 -5.00 -0.69
C ILE A 160 -8.15 -6.13 -0.97
N THR A 161 -9.38 -5.97 -0.50
CA THR A 161 -10.52 -6.80 -0.92
C THR A 161 -11.60 -5.93 -1.54
N ASN A 162 -12.21 -6.42 -2.61
CA ASN A 162 -13.41 -5.88 -3.21
C ASN A 162 -14.60 -6.75 -2.78
N ASP A 163 -15.28 -6.30 -1.72
CA ASP A 163 -16.46 -6.95 -1.17
C ASP A 163 -17.76 -6.26 -1.56
N HIS A 164 -17.72 -5.37 -2.57
CA HIS A 164 -18.96 -4.89 -3.17
C HIS A 164 -19.81 -6.09 -3.62
N LEU A 165 -21.12 -6.02 -3.37
CA LEU A 165 -22.02 -7.03 -3.90
C LEU A 165 -21.97 -7.01 -5.43
N THR A 166 -22.20 -8.15 -6.08
CA THR A 166 -22.24 -8.23 -7.54
C THR A 166 -23.31 -7.34 -8.17
N SER A 167 -24.34 -6.95 -7.40
CA SER A 167 -25.37 -6.00 -7.80
C SER A 167 -25.02 -4.53 -7.55
N CYS A 168 -23.91 -4.24 -6.86
CA CYS A 168 -23.48 -2.87 -6.62
C CYS A 168 -23.00 -2.23 -7.92
N PHE A 169 -23.47 -1.01 -8.20
CA PHE A 169 -23.07 -0.25 -9.39
C PHE A 169 -21.55 -0.03 -9.50
N ARG A 170 -20.81 -0.09 -8.37
CA ARG A 170 -19.36 0.07 -8.31
C ARG A 170 -18.58 -1.24 -8.45
N PHE A 171 -19.26 -2.39 -8.45
CA PHE A 171 -18.59 -3.69 -8.44
C PHE A 171 -17.63 -3.79 -9.63
N GLN A 172 -18.14 -3.55 -10.84
CA GLN A 172 -17.35 -3.65 -12.07
C GLN A 172 -16.23 -2.58 -12.12
N ASP A 173 -16.53 -1.34 -11.74
CA ASP A 173 -15.53 -0.27 -11.68
C ASP A 173 -14.34 -0.63 -10.80
N CYS A 174 -14.59 -1.31 -9.67
CA CYS A 174 -13.56 -1.76 -8.75
C CYS A 174 -12.76 -2.96 -9.28
N ILE A 175 -13.34 -3.80 -10.14
CA ILE A 175 -12.61 -4.87 -10.84
C ILE A 175 -11.68 -4.26 -11.89
N THR A 176 -12.20 -3.42 -12.77
CA THR A 176 -11.41 -2.82 -13.85
C THR A 176 -10.29 -1.94 -13.32
N ALA A 177 -10.51 -1.22 -12.22
CA ALA A 177 -9.46 -0.43 -11.56
C ALA A 177 -8.33 -1.30 -10.95
N ALA A 178 -8.60 -2.57 -10.65
CA ALA A 178 -7.60 -3.51 -10.18
C ALA A 178 -6.75 -4.09 -11.33
N GLU A 179 -7.39 -4.39 -12.47
CA GLU A 179 -6.77 -5.02 -13.64
C GLU A 179 -5.92 -4.03 -14.46
N GLY A 180 -6.32 -2.75 -14.54
CA GLY A 180 -5.60 -1.69 -15.27
C GLY A 180 -4.19 -1.34 -14.74
N LYS A 181 -3.69 -2.03 -13.72
CA LYS A 181 -2.28 -1.97 -13.28
C LYS A 181 -1.34 -2.85 -14.11
N GLU A 182 -1.87 -3.82 -14.87
CA GLU A 182 -1.05 -4.76 -15.65
C GLU A 182 -0.56 -4.18 -16.99
N GLU A 183 -1.31 -3.28 -17.63
CA GLU A 183 -0.98 -2.80 -19.00
C GLU A 183 0.08 -1.69 -19.06
N ASN A 184 0.36 -0.99 -17.94
CA ASN A 184 1.32 0.13 -17.93
C ASN A 184 2.77 -0.27 -17.59
N GLY A 185 3.07 -1.56 -17.54
CA GLY A 185 4.35 -2.08 -17.07
C GLY A 185 4.95 -3.16 -17.96
N ILE A 186 5.07 -2.94 -19.27
CA ILE A 186 6.15 -3.40 -20.17
C ILE A 186 6.03 -2.59 -21.47
N LYS A 187 6.95 -1.64 -21.68
CA LYS A 187 7.43 -1.29 -23.02
C LYS A 187 8.94 -1.42 -22.98
N GLU A 188 9.42 -2.63 -23.25
CA GLU A 188 10.83 -2.83 -23.60
C GLU A 188 11.13 -2.01 -24.84
N ILE A 189 12.12 -1.13 -24.73
CA ILE A 189 12.71 -0.41 -25.86
C ILE A 189 13.66 -1.39 -26.54
N PRO A 190 13.49 -1.76 -27.83
CA PRO A 190 14.47 -2.59 -28.51
C PRO A 190 15.77 -1.78 -28.74
N GLU A 191 16.88 -2.25 -28.17
CA GLU A 191 18.23 -1.78 -28.52
C GLU A 191 18.56 -2.18 -29.95
N GLU A 192 18.59 -1.22 -30.88
CA GLU A 192 19.18 -1.42 -32.20
C GLU A 192 20.71 -1.32 -32.12
N LYS A 193 21.34 -2.46 -32.43
CA LYS A 193 22.78 -2.69 -32.50
C LYS A 193 23.44 -1.81 -33.57
N LYS A 194 24.43 -1.01 -33.17
CA LYS A 194 25.43 -0.42 -34.09
C LYS A 194 26.25 -1.54 -34.73
N LYS A 195 26.01 -1.80 -36.02
CA LYS A 195 26.89 -2.58 -36.91
C LYS A 195 28.18 -1.79 -37.12
N LYS A 196 29.32 -2.38 -36.75
CA LYS A 196 30.65 -1.97 -37.23
C LYS A 196 30.92 -2.76 -38.51
N ASP A 197 30.94 -2.07 -39.65
CA ASP A 197 31.50 -2.62 -40.88
C ASP A 197 33.01 -2.43 -40.83
N ASN A 198 33.75 -3.53 -40.92
CA ASN A 198 35.11 -3.55 -41.46
C ASN A 198 35.22 -4.82 -42.30
N MET A 199 35.14 -4.64 -43.62
CA MET A 199 35.36 -5.68 -44.62
C MET A 199 36.88 -5.86 -44.79
N ILE A 200 37.35 -7.11 -44.67
CA ILE A 200 38.63 -7.58 -45.19
C ILE A 200 38.33 -8.84 -46.00
N GLU A 201 39.16 -9.05 -47.02
CA GLU A 201 39.25 -10.15 -48.01
C GLU A 201 38.69 -9.74 -49.38
N SER A 202 39.40 -9.94 -50.49
CA SER A 202 40.72 -10.53 -50.74
C SER A 202 41.05 -10.31 -52.23
N GLU A 203 42.33 -10.24 -52.59
CA GLU A 203 42.91 -11.04 -53.68
C GLU A 203 44.43 -10.81 -53.80
N PRO A 204 45.24 -11.87 -53.97
CA PRO A 204 46.67 -11.77 -54.23
C PRO A 204 47.01 -12.09 -55.69
N SER A 205 48.02 -11.41 -56.24
CA SER A 205 49.16 -12.01 -56.95
C SER A 205 49.86 -10.99 -57.86
N ILE A 206 51.19 -10.89 -57.72
CA ILE A 206 52.21 -11.12 -58.76
C ILE A 206 53.53 -10.50 -58.29
N SER A 207 54.56 -11.33 -58.37
CA SER A 207 56.02 -11.19 -58.17
C SER A 207 56.67 -10.08 -59.03
N ILE A 208 57.91 -9.59 -58.87
CA ILE A 208 59.22 -10.21 -58.56
C ILE A 208 60.30 -9.08 -58.48
N ASP A 209 61.41 -9.32 -57.77
CA ASP A 209 62.80 -8.77 -57.89
C ASP A 209 63.07 -7.25 -57.82
N GLU A 210 64.26 -6.71 -57.51
CA GLU A 210 65.47 -7.02 -56.73
C GLU A 210 66.19 -5.64 -56.59
N LEU A 211 66.88 -5.43 -55.47
CA LEU A 211 68.16 -4.70 -55.30
C LEU A 211 68.61 -3.64 -56.35
N SER A 212 68.90 -2.41 -55.91
CA SER A 212 70.28 -1.96 -55.61
C SER A 212 70.41 -0.43 -55.41
N PHE A 213 71.44 -0.08 -54.64
CA PHE A 213 72.03 1.23 -54.41
C PHE A 213 72.56 1.90 -55.70
N SER A 214 72.27 3.19 -55.89
CA SER A 214 73.19 4.33 -56.17
C SER A 214 72.43 5.49 -56.80
#